data_AF-A0A8F6TUL6-F1
#
_entry.id   AF-A0A8F6TUL6-F1
#
_cell.length_a   1.000
_cell.length_b   1.000
_cell.length_c   1.000
_cell.angle_alpha   90.00
_cell.angle_beta   90.00
_cell.angle_gamma   90.00
#
_symmetry.space_group_name_H-M   'P 1'
#
loop_
_entity.id
_entity.type
_entity.pdbx_description
1 polymer ?
#
loop_
_entity_poly.entity_id
_entity_poly.type
_entity_poly.pdbx_seq_one_letter_code
_entity_poly.pdbx_strand_id
1 'polypeptide(L)'
;MLDWIAANSSSLQLAISLATAVIWMAYLHILWLNFRRQRQAVILINRSIAQDENAHCFVTNMGAEPIYLMEVMARVKTDDKTYVVKVTEREEIPLEDMDDPLARTNQGPLKSGEFVDIGSFLDILHRADARVGTDGLFHEVQEMEIIVAAADGHAKHLIAASRNFNAEWTDDKPCFVPDTIMTRQIRNFFHRHGIVSMLKEELS
;
A
#
# COMPACT_ATOMS: atom_id res chain seq x y z
N MET A 1 7.01 -33.91 -57.22
CA MET A 1 7.09 -33.38 -55.84
C MET A 1 7.13 -31.85 -55.85
N LEU A 2 8.02 -31.24 -56.64
CA LEU A 2 8.05 -29.78 -56.86
C LEU A 2 6.78 -29.23 -57.53
N ASP A 3 6.18 -29.94 -58.49
CA ASP A 3 4.94 -29.49 -59.16
C ASP A 3 3.71 -29.45 -58.23
N TRP A 4 3.67 -30.33 -57.22
CA TRP A 4 2.60 -30.35 -56.21
C TRP A 4 2.70 -29.17 -55.25
N ILE A 5 3.95 -28.80 -54.88
CA ILE A 5 4.24 -27.62 -54.07
C ILE A 5 3.93 -26.35 -54.87
N ALA A 6 4.22 -26.32 -56.16
CA ALA A 6 3.89 -25.18 -57.03
C ALA A 6 2.36 -25.00 -57.18
N ALA A 7 1.62 -26.09 -57.38
CA ALA A 7 0.16 -26.08 -57.53
C ALA A 7 -0.60 -25.68 -56.25
N ASN A 8 -0.05 -25.99 -55.07
CA ASN A 8 -0.65 -25.67 -53.76
C ASN A 8 0.10 -24.55 -53.02
N SER A 9 0.97 -23.81 -53.72
CA SER A 9 1.83 -22.79 -53.11
C SER A 9 1.03 -21.71 -52.38
N SER A 10 -0.13 -21.31 -52.90
CA SER A 10 -1.00 -20.32 -52.27
C SER A 10 -1.65 -20.81 -50.98
N SER A 11 -2.14 -22.06 -50.93
CA SER A 11 -2.73 -22.62 -49.71
C SER A 11 -1.68 -22.89 -48.64
N LEU A 12 -0.48 -23.33 -49.05
CA LEU A 12 0.68 -23.48 -48.17
C LEU A 12 1.11 -22.13 -47.59
N GLN A 13 1.19 -21.07 -48.42
CA GLN A 13 1.49 -19.72 -47.96
C GLN A 13 0.45 -19.20 -46.97
N LEU A 14 -0.85 -19.37 -47.25
CA LEU A 14 -1.90 -18.99 -46.31
C LEU A 14 -1.77 -19.73 -44.97
N ALA A 15 -1.48 -21.03 -44.99
CA ALA A 15 -1.25 -21.81 -43.78
C ALA A 15 -0.03 -21.32 -42.99
N ILE A 16 1.08 -21.02 -43.67
CA ILE A 16 2.29 -20.46 -43.04
C ILE A 16 2.00 -19.07 -42.45
N SER A 17 1.29 -18.21 -43.18
CA SER A 17 0.90 -16.88 -42.68
C SER A 17 0.02 -16.97 -41.44
N LEU A 18 -0.95 -17.90 -41.43
CA LEU A 18 -1.86 -18.10 -40.31
C LEU A 18 -1.13 -18.68 -39.09
N ALA A 19 -0.24 -19.66 -39.30
CA ALA A 19 0.63 -20.18 -38.25
C ALA A 19 1.54 -19.09 -37.66
N THR A 20 2.13 -18.25 -38.53
CA THR A 20 2.95 -17.11 -38.11
C THR A 20 2.12 -16.10 -37.29
N ALA A 21 0.90 -15.81 -37.71
CA ALA A 21 -0.01 -14.93 -36.97
C ALA A 21 -0.35 -15.46 -35.57
N VAL A 22 -0.57 -16.78 -35.44
CA VAL A 22 -0.81 -17.43 -34.13
C VAL A 22 0.41 -17.29 -33.22
N ILE A 23 1.62 -17.49 -33.75
CA ILE A 23 2.87 -17.28 -32.99
C ILE A 23 2.96 -15.83 -32.50
N TRP A 24 2.70 -14.85 -33.37
CA TRP A 24 2.67 -13.44 -32.97
C TRP A 24 1.62 -13.14 -31.90
N MET A 25 0.42 -13.73 -31.98
CA MET A 25 -0.58 -13.58 -30.93
C MET A 25 -0.12 -14.17 -29.59
N ALA A 26 0.55 -15.33 -29.61
CA ALA A 26 1.12 -15.92 -28.40
C ALA A 26 2.19 -15.01 -27.78
N TYR A 27 3.11 -14.48 -28.60
CA TYR A 27 4.10 -13.51 -28.14
C TYR A 27 3.46 -12.24 -27.56
N LEU A 28 2.46 -11.68 -28.25
CA LEU A 28 1.74 -10.50 -27.78
C LEU A 28 1.04 -10.78 -26.44
N HIS A 29 0.46 -11.95 -26.28
CA HIS A 29 -0.20 -12.35 -25.04
C HIS A 29 0.80 -12.44 -23.87
N ILE A 30 1.96 -13.07 -24.09
CA ILE A 30 3.03 -13.15 -23.08
C ILE A 30 3.56 -11.75 -22.73
N LEU A 31 3.77 -10.91 -23.74
CA LEU A 31 4.24 -9.54 -23.55
C LEU A 31 3.24 -8.72 -22.75
N TRP A 32 1.95 -8.83 -23.07
CA TRP A 32 0.88 -8.19 -22.30
C TRP A 32 0.93 -8.63 -20.84
N LEU A 33 0.94 -9.94 -20.58
CA LEU A 33 0.93 -10.48 -19.21
C LEU A 33 2.12 -9.96 -18.39
N ASN A 34 3.31 -9.93 -18.99
CA ASN A 34 4.50 -9.37 -18.35
C ASN A 34 4.34 -7.88 -18.08
N PHE A 35 3.90 -7.09 -19.06
CA PHE A 35 3.70 -5.65 -18.92
C PHE A 35 2.67 -5.33 -17.82
N ARG A 36 1.58 -6.09 -17.76
CA ARG A 36 0.54 -5.94 -16.73
C ARG A 36 1.03 -6.34 -15.34
N ARG A 37 1.91 -7.34 -15.23
CA ARG A 37 2.47 -7.77 -13.94
C ARG A 37 3.52 -6.77 -13.43
N GLN A 38 4.36 -6.24 -14.32
CA GLN A 38 5.47 -5.35 -13.98
C GLN A 38 5.00 -3.97 -13.53
N ARG A 39 3.86 -3.48 -14.04
CA ARG A 39 3.27 -2.19 -13.67
C ARG A 39 2.38 -2.20 -12.43
N GLN A 40 2.26 -3.32 -11.73
CA GLN A 40 1.47 -3.35 -10.51
C GLN A 40 2.26 -2.70 -9.38
N ALA A 41 1.78 -1.55 -8.90
CA ALA A 41 2.21 -1.03 -7.62
C ALA A 41 1.88 -2.04 -6.51
N VAL A 42 2.84 -2.25 -5.62
CA VAL A 42 2.73 -3.13 -4.46
C VAL A 42 3.27 -2.34 -3.27
N ILE A 43 2.42 -2.05 -2.31
CA ILE A 43 2.82 -1.36 -1.07
C ILE A 43 2.91 -2.41 0.03
N LEU A 44 4.05 -2.50 0.69
CA LEU A 44 4.25 -3.40 1.82
C LEU A 44 4.27 -2.58 3.11
N ILE A 45 3.43 -2.93 4.06
CA ILE A 45 3.39 -2.33 5.39
C ILE A 45 4.01 -3.36 6.33
N ASN A 46 5.16 -3.08 6.94
CA ASN A 46 5.86 -4.01 7.82
C ASN A 46 6.14 -3.37 9.18
N ARG A 47 6.21 -4.24 10.19
CA ARG A 47 6.72 -3.89 11.52
C ARG A 47 8.24 -4.13 11.56
N SER A 48 8.97 -3.29 12.28
CA SER A 48 10.39 -3.51 12.55
C SER A 48 10.60 -4.81 13.34
N ILE A 49 11.83 -5.34 13.29
CA ILE A 49 12.19 -6.59 13.98
C ILE A 49 12.19 -6.41 15.51
N ALA A 50 12.16 -5.17 16.00
CA ALA A 50 11.99 -4.92 17.43
C ALA A 50 10.69 -5.61 17.90
N GLN A 51 10.85 -6.57 18.82
CA GLN A 51 9.74 -7.29 19.46
C GLN A 51 9.11 -6.49 20.59
N ASP A 52 9.55 -5.26 20.78
CA ASP A 52 9.18 -4.40 21.89
C ASP A 52 8.06 -3.42 21.50
N GLU A 53 7.51 -2.73 22.50
CA GLU A 53 6.52 -1.65 22.41
C GLU A 53 6.87 -0.55 21.39
N ASN A 54 8.17 -0.34 21.15
CA ASN A 54 8.70 0.62 20.18
C ASN A 54 8.88 0.02 18.77
N ALA A 55 8.08 -0.97 18.40
CA ALA A 55 8.14 -1.51 17.05
C ALA A 55 7.75 -0.41 16.03
N HIS A 56 8.62 -0.14 15.07
CA HIS A 56 8.39 0.88 14.04
C HIS A 56 7.57 0.32 12.89
N CYS A 57 6.66 1.12 12.35
CA CYS A 57 5.91 0.77 11.15
C CYS A 57 6.59 1.37 9.90
N PHE A 58 7.02 0.50 8.99
CA PHE A 58 7.60 0.89 7.72
C PHE A 58 6.62 0.67 6.57
N VAL A 59 6.59 1.62 5.65
CA VAL A 59 5.86 1.52 4.39
C VAL A 59 6.86 1.48 3.25
N THR A 60 6.85 0.41 2.46
CA THR A 60 7.80 0.16 1.38
C THR A 60 7.08 0.08 0.03
N ASN A 61 7.63 0.73 -0.99
CA ASN A 61 7.21 0.52 -2.36
C ASN A 61 7.91 -0.72 -2.94
N MET A 62 7.17 -1.80 -3.15
CA MET A 62 7.63 -3.03 -3.81
C MET A 62 7.22 -3.09 -5.30
N GLY A 63 6.58 -2.03 -5.80
CA GLY A 63 6.28 -1.87 -7.22
C GLY A 63 7.49 -1.38 -8.01
N ALA A 64 7.52 -1.66 -9.32
CA ALA A 64 8.63 -1.23 -10.19
C ALA A 64 8.59 0.27 -10.54
N GLU A 65 7.40 0.89 -10.48
CA GLU A 65 7.19 2.31 -10.75
C GLU A 65 7.22 3.11 -9.43
N PRO A 66 7.75 4.35 -9.44
CA PRO A 66 7.70 5.21 -8.27
C PRO A 66 6.26 5.57 -7.92
N ILE A 67 5.98 5.64 -6.62
CA ILE A 67 4.68 6.06 -6.09
C ILE A 67 4.86 7.34 -5.27
N TYR A 68 3.82 8.16 -5.16
CA TYR A 68 3.81 9.28 -4.25
C TYR A 68 2.93 8.95 -3.05
N LEU A 69 3.54 8.79 -1.87
CA LEU A 69 2.82 8.54 -0.63
C LEU A 69 2.03 9.80 -0.27
N MET A 70 0.70 9.70 -0.35
CA MET A 70 -0.20 10.82 -0.11
C MET A 70 -0.61 10.87 1.36
N GLU A 71 -0.96 9.72 1.92
CA GLU A 71 -1.56 9.70 3.25
C GLU A 71 -1.41 8.35 3.93
N VAL A 72 -1.25 8.40 5.25
CA VAL A 72 -1.28 7.24 6.12
C VAL A 72 -2.29 7.50 7.24
N MET A 73 -3.21 6.55 7.39
CA MET A 73 -4.25 6.54 8.41
C MET A 73 -4.06 5.31 9.29
N ALA A 74 -4.36 5.47 10.58
CA ALA A 74 -4.51 4.36 11.51
C ALA A 74 -5.97 4.27 11.92
N ARG A 75 -6.54 3.08 11.79
CA ARG A 75 -7.84 2.75 12.35
C ARG A 75 -7.61 1.94 13.61
N VAL A 76 -7.98 2.48 14.76
CA VAL A 76 -7.86 1.83 16.05
C VAL A 76 -9.22 1.32 16.49
N LYS A 77 -9.31 0.05 16.83
CA LYS A 77 -10.52 -0.61 17.28
C LYS A 77 -10.39 -0.93 18.77
N THR A 78 -11.35 -0.47 19.54
CA THR A 78 -11.57 -0.81 20.94
C THR A 78 -12.83 -1.68 21.07
N ASP A 79 -13.10 -2.18 22.27
CA ASP A 79 -14.30 -3.01 22.56
C ASP A 79 -15.61 -2.36 22.09
N ASP A 80 -15.74 -1.05 22.31
CA ASP A 80 -16.99 -0.32 22.05
C ASP A 80 -17.00 0.45 20.73
N LYS A 81 -15.84 0.88 20.21
CA LYS A 81 -15.77 1.84 19.10
C LYS A 81 -14.59 1.60 18.16
N THR A 82 -14.70 2.17 16.96
CA THR A 82 -13.62 2.21 15.98
C THR A 82 -13.31 3.66 15.66
N TYR A 83 -12.07 4.05 15.85
CA TYR A 83 -11.54 5.38 15.60
C TYR A 83 -10.66 5.34 14.36
N VAL A 84 -10.74 6.38 13.52
CA VAL A 84 -9.86 6.53 12.36
C VAL A 84 -9.15 7.85 12.50
N VAL A 85 -7.82 7.80 12.49
CA VAL A 85 -6.97 8.97 12.72
C VAL A 85 -5.90 9.04 11.63
N LYS A 86 -5.69 10.24 11.10
CA LYS A 86 -4.60 10.52 10.16
C LYS A 86 -3.26 10.52 10.89
N VAL A 87 -2.31 9.70 10.47
CA VAL A 87 -0.96 9.61 11.06
C VAL A 87 0.10 10.25 10.16
N THR A 88 -0.35 11.06 9.21
CA THR A 88 0.51 11.58 8.14
C THR A 88 1.40 12.74 8.61
N GLU A 89 0.98 13.44 9.67
CA GLU A 89 1.69 14.54 10.28
C GLU A 89 2.41 14.05 11.54
N ARG A 90 3.73 14.24 11.60
CA ARG A 90 4.52 14.03 12.82
C ARG A 90 4.39 15.28 13.70
N GLU A 91 3.38 15.30 14.55
CA GLU A 91 3.14 16.39 15.52
C GLU A 91 4.12 16.36 16.72
N GLU A 92 4.78 15.22 16.98
CA GLU A 92 5.72 15.02 18.10
C GLU A 92 7.10 15.66 17.94
N ILE A 93 7.43 16.19 16.75
CA ILE A 93 8.73 16.82 16.49
C ILE A 93 8.59 18.34 16.72
N PRO A 94 9.25 18.91 17.76
CA PRO A 94 9.25 20.35 18.00
C PRO A 94 9.82 21.11 16.79
N LEU A 95 9.20 22.25 16.45
CA LEU A 95 9.57 23.12 15.32
C LEU A 95 11.02 23.65 15.40
N GLU A 96 11.65 23.58 16.57
CA GLU A 96 12.93 24.24 16.85
C GLU A 96 14.16 23.38 16.53
N ASP A 97 14.00 22.07 16.25
CA ASP A 97 15.13 21.12 16.22
C ASP A 97 15.49 20.50 14.85
N MET A 98 14.95 20.96 13.70
CA MET A 98 15.27 20.33 12.39
C MET A 98 15.45 21.30 11.20
N ASP A 99 16.53 21.09 10.45
CA ASP A 99 16.92 21.81 9.22
C ASP A 99 16.04 21.50 7.98
N ASP A 100 15.15 20.50 8.02
CA ASP A 100 14.35 20.07 6.85
C ASP A 100 12.83 19.95 7.14
N PRO A 101 11.98 20.83 6.56
CA PRO A 101 10.51 20.78 6.68
C PRO A 101 9.88 19.48 6.18
N LEU A 102 10.52 18.76 5.26
CA LEU A 102 10.00 17.49 4.73
C LEU A 102 10.06 16.34 5.75
N ALA A 103 10.89 16.48 6.79
CA ALA A 103 10.98 15.48 7.88
C ALA A 103 9.72 15.43 8.75
N ARG A 104 8.81 16.42 8.65
CA ARG A 104 7.54 16.46 9.40
C ARG A 104 6.40 15.71 8.72
N THR A 105 6.50 15.45 7.42
CA THR A 105 5.46 14.76 6.66
C THR A 105 5.95 13.39 6.26
N ASN A 106 5.24 12.33 6.64
CA ASN A 106 5.47 11.00 6.06
C ASN A 106 5.00 10.93 4.58
N GLN A 107 4.88 12.08 3.90
CA GLN A 107 4.47 12.22 2.51
C GLN A 107 5.69 12.41 1.63
N GLY A 108 5.66 11.81 0.45
CA GLY A 108 6.75 11.99 -0.50
C GLY A 108 6.82 10.92 -1.58
N PRO A 109 7.69 11.13 -2.57
CA PRO A 109 7.96 10.12 -3.58
C PRO A 109 8.73 8.94 -2.97
N LEU A 110 8.27 7.72 -3.25
CA LEU A 110 8.93 6.46 -2.93
C LEU A 110 9.28 5.73 -4.23
N LYS A 111 10.57 5.61 -4.53
CA LYS A 111 11.03 4.78 -5.65
C LYS A 111 10.86 3.30 -5.33
N SER A 112 10.99 2.46 -6.35
CA SER A 112 11.01 1.00 -6.19
C SER A 112 12.07 0.59 -5.16
N GLY A 113 11.64 -0.12 -4.11
CA GLY A 113 12.48 -0.59 -3.02
C GLY A 113 12.74 0.42 -1.89
N GLU A 114 12.35 1.68 -2.05
CA GLU A 114 12.45 2.68 -0.98
C GLU A 114 11.34 2.48 0.07
N PHE A 115 11.64 2.88 1.30
CA PHE A 115 10.72 2.82 2.42
C PHE A 115 10.70 4.13 3.20
N VAL A 116 9.59 4.37 3.89
CA VAL A 116 9.45 5.44 4.87
C VAL A 116 9.10 4.83 6.23
N ASP A 117 9.68 5.41 7.29
CA ASP A 117 9.31 5.12 8.66
C ASP A 117 8.13 6.01 9.05
N ILE A 118 7.07 5.45 9.63
CA ILE A 118 5.88 6.19 10.02
C ILE A 118 5.87 6.51 11.53
N GLY A 119 6.81 5.93 12.27
CA GLY A 119 6.89 6.00 13.73
C GLY A 119 6.59 4.65 14.38
N SER A 120 6.72 4.61 15.70
CA SER A 120 6.34 3.43 16.46
C SER A 120 4.82 3.27 16.53
N PHE A 121 4.34 2.04 16.73
CA PHE A 121 2.90 1.83 16.96
C PHE A 121 2.38 2.59 18.19
N LEU A 122 3.24 2.81 19.19
CA LEU A 122 2.94 3.60 20.37
C LEU A 122 2.73 5.08 20.02
N ASP A 123 3.62 5.67 19.22
CA ASP A 123 3.48 7.05 18.73
C ASP A 123 2.19 7.21 17.94
N ILE A 124 1.88 6.24 17.08
CA ILE A 124 0.64 6.21 16.30
C ILE A 124 -0.59 6.19 17.23
N LEU A 125 -0.55 5.39 18.29
CA LEU A 125 -1.63 5.29 19.27
C LEU A 125 -1.77 6.58 20.09
N HIS A 126 -0.67 7.18 20.52
CA HIS A 126 -0.68 8.46 21.23
C HIS A 126 -1.25 9.60 20.37
N ARG A 127 -0.90 9.65 19.08
CA ARG A 127 -1.51 10.59 18.13
C ARG A 127 -3.01 10.35 17.96
N ALA A 128 -3.43 9.09 18.00
CA ALA A 128 -4.84 8.75 17.94
C ALA A 128 -5.60 9.20 19.20
N ASP A 129 -5.04 8.94 20.37
CA ASP A 129 -5.59 9.31 21.68
C ASP A 129 -5.75 10.84 21.81
N ALA A 130 -4.70 11.60 21.46
CA ALA A 130 -4.68 13.06 21.51
C ALA A 130 -5.75 13.71 20.61
N ARG A 131 -6.04 13.13 19.43
CA ARG A 131 -7.04 13.67 18.50
C ARG A 131 -8.47 13.28 18.84
N VAL A 132 -8.67 12.08 19.39
CA VAL A 132 -10.00 11.62 19.83
C VAL A 132 -10.41 12.27 21.15
N GLY A 133 -9.43 12.67 21.99
CA GLY A 133 -9.68 13.34 23.26
C GLY A 133 -10.28 12.42 24.34
N THR A 134 -10.04 11.12 24.22
CA THR A 134 -10.50 10.10 25.18
C THR A 134 -9.32 9.59 25.99
N ASP A 135 -9.26 9.92 27.28
CA ASP A 135 -8.27 9.34 28.21
C ASP A 135 -8.57 7.84 28.40
N GLY A 136 -8.08 6.96 27.52
CA GLY A 136 -8.34 5.52 27.64
C GLY A 136 -8.15 4.67 26.40
N LEU A 137 -7.95 5.27 25.22
CA LEU A 137 -7.79 4.54 23.96
C LEU A 137 -6.56 3.61 24.01
N PHE A 138 -5.55 4.01 24.78
CA PHE A 138 -4.38 3.20 25.09
C PHE A 138 -4.73 1.86 25.77
N HIS A 139 -5.64 1.86 26.75
CA HIS A 139 -5.96 0.71 27.61
C HIS A 139 -7.00 -0.24 27.00
N GLU A 140 -7.76 0.24 26.00
CA GLU A 140 -8.85 -0.52 25.39
C GLU A 140 -8.54 -0.96 23.96
N VAL A 141 -7.32 -0.71 23.47
CA VAL A 141 -6.94 -1.08 22.10
C VAL A 141 -6.88 -2.60 21.93
N GLN A 142 -7.58 -3.09 20.90
CA GLN A 142 -7.56 -4.50 20.50
C GLN A 142 -6.91 -4.70 19.15
N GLU A 143 -7.18 -3.81 18.20
CA GLU A 143 -6.66 -3.90 16.84
C GLU A 143 -6.28 -2.51 16.32
N MET A 144 -5.25 -2.47 15.50
CA MET A 144 -4.84 -1.30 14.74
C MET A 144 -4.64 -1.68 13.28
N GLU A 145 -5.45 -1.11 12.39
CA GLU A 145 -5.27 -1.22 10.94
C GLU A 145 -4.54 0.00 10.40
N ILE A 146 -3.37 -0.21 9.78
CA ILE A 146 -2.65 0.82 9.07
C ILE A 146 -3.11 0.83 7.62
N ILE A 147 -3.58 1.99 7.15
CA ILE A 147 -4.08 2.22 5.80
C ILE A 147 -3.19 3.26 5.12
N VAL A 148 -2.62 2.87 3.99
CA VAL A 148 -1.73 3.71 3.19
C VAL A 148 -2.42 4.05 1.88
N ALA A 149 -2.41 5.32 1.51
CA ALA A 149 -2.85 5.82 0.22
C ALA A 149 -1.67 6.47 -0.53
N ALA A 150 -1.48 6.06 -1.78
CA ALA A 150 -0.44 6.60 -2.66
C ALA A 150 -0.99 6.86 -4.06
N ALA A 151 -0.40 7.80 -4.78
CA ALA A 151 -0.63 8.00 -6.19
C ALA A 151 0.43 7.25 -7.01
N ASP A 152 0.01 6.64 -8.11
CA ASP A 152 0.91 6.15 -9.15
C ASP A 152 1.73 7.32 -9.73
N GLY A 153 2.97 7.08 -10.17
CA GLY A 153 3.90 8.10 -10.69
C GLY A 153 3.37 8.89 -11.90
N HIS A 154 2.34 8.38 -12.58
CA HIS A 154 1.61 9.11 -13.63
C HIS A 154 0.36 9.85 -13.15
N ALA A 155 0.11 9.91 -11.84
CA ALA A 155 -0.98 10.60 -11.14
C ALA A 155 -2.42 10.26 -11.58
N LYS A 156 -2.60 9.20 -12.40
CA LYS A 156 -3.93 8.82 -12.91
C LYS A 156 -4.71 7.87 -12.00
N HIS A 157 -4.04 7.17 -11.09
CA HIS A 157 -4.66 6.17 -10.24
C HIS A 157 -4.18 6.30 -8.80
N LEU A 158 -5.13 6.29 -7.86
CA LEU A 158 -4.83 6.12 -6.44
C LEU A 158 -4.72 4.63 -6.15
N ILE A 159 -3.64 4.25 -5.50
CA ILE A 159 -3.38 2.93 -4.97
C ILE A 159 -3.53 3.04 -3.45
N ALA A 160 -4.15 2.05 -2.83
CA ALA A 160 -4.17 1.96 -1.38
C ALA A 160 -3.76 0.56 -0.93
N ALA A 161 -3.26 0.44 0.29
CA ALA A 161 -2.94 -0.82 0.91
C ALA A 161 -3.29 -0.75 2.40
N SER A 162 -3.68 -1.87 3.00
CA SER A 162 -3.89 -1.94 4.44
C SER A 162 -3.32 -3.21 5.05
N ARG A 163 -2.95 -3.11 6.33
CA ARG A 163 -2.52 -4.25 7.14
C ARG A 163 -3.05 -4.09 8.56
N ASN A 164 -3.61 -5.17 9.09
CA ASN A 164 -4.13 -5.21 10.44
C ASN A 164 -3.08 -5.75 11.41
N PHE A 165 -3.07 -5.20 12.61
CA PHE A 165 -2.22 -5.59 13.71
C PHE A 165 -3.08 -5.77 14.97
N ASN A 166 -2.96 -6.92 15.62
CA ASN A 166 -3.64 -7.20 16.89
C ASN A 166 -2.78 -6.70 18.05
N ALA A 167 -3.39 -6.11 19.06
CA ALA A 167 -2.72 -5.71 20.28
C ALA A 167 -2.62 -6.90 21.23
N GLU A 168 -1.40 -7.35 21.51
CA GLU A 168 -1.09 -8.32 22.55
C GLU A 168 -0.52 -7.58 23.76
N TRP A 169 -1.14 -7.78 24.93
CA TRP A 169 -0.76 -7.07 26.14
C TRP A 169 0.42 -7.76 26.84
N THR A 170 1.54 -7.04 26.97
CA THR A 170 2.74 -7.50 27.69
C THR A 170 3.18 -6.39 28.64
N ASP A 171 3.37 -6.69 29.92
CA ASP A 171 3.86 -5.74 30.94
C ASP A 171 3.11 -4.38 30.94
N ASP A 172 1.77 -4.44 30.86
CA ASP A 172 0.85 -3.28 30.88
C ASP A 172 0.95 -2.36 29.65
N LYS A 173 1.54 -2.85 28.56
CA LYS A 173 1.66 -2.12 27.30
C LYS A 173 1.18 -2.96 26.10
N PRO A 174 0.57 -2.31 25.08
CA PRO A 174 0.11 -2.99 23.89
C PRO A 174 1.26 -3.25 22.90
N CYS A 175 1.53 -4.52 22.61
CA CYS A 175 2.46 -4.95 21.57
C CYS A 175 1.68 -5.33 20.30
N PHE A 176 1.91 -4.63 19.20
CA PHE A 176 1.13 -4.83 17.96
C PHE A 176 1.72 -5.91 17.07
N VAL A 177 1.05 -7.06 16.94
CA VAL A 177 1.46 -8.21 16.13
C VAL A 177 0.66 -8.28 14.84
N PRO A 178 1.28 -8.48 13.66
CA PRO A 178 0.53 -8.58 12.41
C PRO A 178 -0.37 -9.82 12.39
N ASP A 179 -1.66 -9.62 12.12
CA ASP A 179 -2.65 -10.70 11.99
C ASP A 179 -2.40 -11.52 10.70
N THR A 180 -1.91 -10.86 9.65
CA THR A 180 -1.62 -11.48 8.36
C THR A 180 -0.15 -11.36 7.97
N ILE A 181 0.35 -12.36 7.26
CA ILE A 181 1.69 -12.35 6.66
C ILE A 181 1.78 -11.29 5.56
N MET A 182 0.71 -11.11 4.77
CA MET A 182 0.70 -10.25 3.59
C MET A 182 -0.12 -8.98 3.81
N THR A 183 0.36 -7.86 3.25
CA THR A 183 -0.39 -6.60 3.16
C THR A 183 -1.48 -6.69 2.10
N ARG A 184 -2.71 -6.29 2.45
CA ARG A 184 -3.85 -6.28 1.54
C ARG A 184 -3.75 -5.08 0.58
N GLN A 185 -3.66 -5.34 -0.71
CA GLN A 185 -3.68 -4.29 -1.74
C GLN A 185 -5.13 -3.89 -2.08
N ILE A 186 -5.48 -2.63 -1.89
CA ILE A 186 -6.80 -2.07 -2.20
C ILE A 186 -6.73 -1.39 -3.57
N ARG A 187 -7.21 -2.11 -4.60
CA ARG A 187 -7.11 -1.71 -6.01
C ARG A 187 -8.43 -1.22 -6.62
N ASN A 188 -9.57 -1.48 -5.97
CA ASN A 188 -10.89 -1.13 -6.49
C ASN A 188 -11.54 0.04 -5.74
N PHE A 189 -11.97 1.05 -6.53
CA PHE A 189 -12.62 2.28 -6.07
C PHE A 189 -13.90 2.04 -5.23
N PHE A 190 -14.53 0.86 -5.29
CA PHE A 190 -15.78 0.61 -4.58
C PHE A 190 -15.60 0.32 -3.07
N HIS A 191 -14.49 -0.29 -2.64
CA HIS A 191 -14.11 -0.29 -1.20
C HIS A 191 -13.53 1.05 -0.75
N ARG A 192 -13.20 1.92 -1.72
CA ARG A 192 -12.70 3.28 -1.52
C ARG A 192 -13.81 4.21 -1.02
N HIS A 193 -15.11 3.91 -1.17
CA HIS A 193 -16.17 4.83 -0.72
C HIS A 193 -16.18 5.05 0.79
N GLY A 194 -15.86 4.03 1.60
CA GLY A 194 -15.73 4.21 3.06
C GLY A 194 -14.48 4.97 3.47
N ILE A 195 -13.34 4.74 2.78
CA ILE A 195 -12.08 5.44 3.05
C ILE A 195 -12.11 6.88 2.48
N VAL A 196 -12.78 7.09 1.34
CA VAL A 196 -12.95 8.41 0.69
C VAL A 196 -14.08 9.20 1.35
N SER A 197 -15.11 8.57 1.93
CA SER A 197 -16.07 9.30 2.78
C SER A 197 -15.38 9.77 4.05
N MET A 198 -14.57 8.93 4.70
CA MET A 198 -13.74 9.32 5.84
C MET A 198 -12.76 10.46 5.48
N LEU A 199 -12.16 10.44 4.29
CA LEU A 199 -11.32 11.54 3.80
C LEU A 199 -12.09 12.81 3.43
N LYS A 200 -13.36 12.69 3.02
CA LYS A 200 -14.20 13.83 2.60
C LYS A 200 -14.94 14.50 3.75
N GLU A 201 -15.31 13.77 4.80
CA GLU A 201 -15.98 14.33 5.98
C GLU A 201 -15.07 15.29 6.78
N GLU A 202 -13.75 15.17 6.66
CA GLU A 202 -12.80 16.08 7.32
C GLU A 202 -12.29 17.23 6.44
N LEU A 203 -12.80 17.36 5.20
CA LEU A 203 -12.50 18.49 4.31
C LEU A 203 -13.62 19.55 4.28
N SER A 204 -14.66 19.40 5.10
CA SER A 204 -15.78 20.35 5.25
C SER A 204 -15.77 21.05 6.60
#